data_AF-A0A510JGI6-F1
#
_entry.id   AF-A0A510JGI6-F1
#
_cell.length_a   1.000
_cell.length_b   1.000
_cell.length_c   1.000
_cell.angle_alpha   90.00
_cell.angle_beta   90.00
_cell.angle_gamma   90.00
#
_symmetry.space_group_name_H-M   'P 1'
#
loop_
_entity.id
_entity.type
_entity.pdbx_description
1 polymer ?
#
loop_
_entity_poly.entity_id
_entity_poly.type
_entity_poly.pdbx_seq_one_letter_code
_entity_poly.pdbx_strand_id
1 'polypeptide(L)'
;MQNKERSIRMYRKINKNESIEERHKKVMKGLSELEAPLGLKDSEIPEVPDFGVEIRAHYRTKNSKTKGVSISGDYIWRDESSEKERWDSLKYDFKITYKLIDYKKIIYDDLPKVINVFDPYVADLYVAYNGAYEEGRTPETRTYGESINPEFLKLKEKNCNIGMLEDVLFTLSPVMYFNEESYNKLIKVPKEKLLERLKGKAKEVLLLEKGIYIIFNDKADITYEEFVEMNNTFKPLLGLN
;
A
#
# COMPACT_ATOMS: atom_id res chain seq x y z
N MET A 1 -14.75 -15.82 -12.62
CA MET A 1 -14.80 -14.50 -11.95
C MET A 1 -14.17 -14.63 -10.57
N GLN A 2 -12.85 -14.43 -10.51
CA GLN A 2 -12.09 -14.41 -9.27
C GLN A 2 -12.48 -13.17 -8.47
N ASN A 3 -12.62 -13.33 -7.15
CA ASN A 3 -12.81 -12.24 -6.22
C ASN A 3 -11.74 -11.16 -6.48
N LYS A 4 -12.12 -9.99 -7.03
CA LYS A 4 -11.23 -8.81 -7.20
C LYS A 4 -10.72 -8.34 -5.82
N GLU A 5 -9.74 -9.02 -5.24
CA GLU A 5 -9.21 -8.65 -3.93
C GLU A 5 -8.72 -7.20 -3.96
N ARG A 6 -9.16 -6.44 -2.96
CA ARG A 6 -8.76 -5.06 -2.74
C ARG A 6 -8.25 -4.95 -1.33
N SER A 7 -7.08 -4.36 -1.21
CA SER A 7 -6.48 -4.12 0.08
C SER A 7 -5.79 -2.77 0.11
N ILE A 8 -5.85 -2.08 1.24
CA ILE A 8 -4.85 -1.04 1.52
C ILE A 8 -3.71 -1.73 2.23
N ARG A 9 -2.48 -1.54 1.74
CA ARG A 9 -1.28 -2.07 2.39
C ARG A 9 -0.38 -0.90 2.74
N MET A 10 0.13 -0.91 3.95
CA MET A 10 1.10 0.05 4.43
C MET A 10 2.27 -0.70 5.02
N TYR A 11 3.46 -0.23 4.71
CA TYR A 11 4.70 -0.82 5.21
C TYR A 11 5.53 0.27 5.85
N ARG A 12 6.02 0.02 7.05
CA ARG A 12 6.89 0.94 7.77
C ARG A 12 8.20 0.23 8.10
N LYS A 13 9.30 0.93 7.83
CA LYS A 13 10.64 0.45 8.19
C LYS A 13 10.73 0.29 9.71
N ILE A 14 11.32 -0.81 10.14
CA ILE A 14 11.53 -1.06 11.56
C ILE A 14 12.44 0.01 12.17
N ASN A 15 12.11 0.44 13.38
CA ASN A 15 13.02 1.16 14.25
C ASN A 15 13.38 0.27 15.44
N LYS A 16 14.64 -0.16 15.55
CA LYS A 16 15.11 -1.00 16.66
C LYS A 16 15.05 -0.32 18.02
N ASN A 17 15.02 1.02 18.04
CA ASN A 17 14.95 1.81 19.27
C ASN A 17 13.50 2.08 19.71
N GLU A 18 12.50 1.62 18.95
CA GLU A 18 11.07 1.72 19.29
C GLU A 18 10.57 0.31 19.65
N SER A 19 10.10 0.14 20.88
CA SER A 19 9.55 -1.14 21.31
C SER A 19 8.23 -1.45 20.59
N ILE A 20 7.88 -2.73 20.52
CA ILE A 20 6.61 -3.16 19.92
C ILE A 20 5.40 -2.65 20.71
N GLU A 21 5.51 -2.61 22.04
CA GLU A 21 4.46 -2.04 22.90
C GLU A 21 4.22 -0.56 22.61
N GLU A 22 5.28 0.26 22.58
CA GLU A 22 5.18 1.70 22.26
C GLU A 22 4.58 1.91 20.87
N ARG A 23 5.08 1.16 19.88
CA ARG A 23 4.61 1.23 18.50
C ARG A 23 3.14 0.85 18.40
N HIS A 24 2.74 -0.26 19.01
CA HIS A 24 1.38 -0.75 18.99
C HIS A 24 0.42 0.23 19.67
N LYS A 25 0.78 0.70 20.87
CA LYS A 25 0.00 1.69 21.62
C LYS A 25 -0.20 2.98 20.83
N LYS A 26 0.85 3.47 20.15
CA LYS A 26 0.76 4.66 19.29
C LYS A 26 -0.21 4.45 18.13
N VAL A 27 -0.07 3.34 17.39
CA VAL A 27 -0.94 3.04 16.24
C VAL A 27 -2.39 2.85 16.69
N MET A 28 -2.62 2.03 17.72
CA MET A 28 -3.96 1.75 18.21
C MET A 28 -4.65 2.98 18.78
N LYS A 29 -3.93 3.83 19.53
CA LYS A 29 -4.46 5.11 19.99
C LYS A 29 -4.90 5.98 18.81
N GLY A 30 -4.03 6.19 17.82
CA GLY A 30 -4.39 6.99 16.64
C GLY A 30 -5.57 6.41 15.87
N LEU A 31 -5.63 5.09 15.68
CA LEU A 31 -6.78 4.44 15.03
C LEU A 31 -8.06 4.58 15.86
N SER A 32 -8.01 4.54 17.19
CA SER A 32 -9.17 4.70 18.07
C SER A 32 -9.83 6.08 17.99
N GLU A 33 -9.10 7.09 17.52
CA GLU A 33 -9.61 8.46 17.33
C GLU A 33 -10.28 8.64 15.95
N LEU A 34 -10.06 7.69 15.02
CA LEU A 34 -10.59 7.73 13.66
C LEU A 34 -11.93 6.99 13.54
N GLU A 35 -12.83 7.56 12.75
CA GLU A 35 -14.12 6.95 12.42
C GLU A 35 -13.98 5.74 11.50
N ALA A 36 -15.05 4.96 11.42
CA ALA A 36 -15.25 3.95 10.39
C ALA A 36 -15.03 4.52 8.96
N PRO A 37 -14.55 3.72 8.00
CA PRO A 37 -14.32 2.28 8.09
C PRO A 37 -12.87 1.87 8.42
N LEU A 38 -11.92 2.81 8.37
CA LEU A 38 -10.50 2.50 8.62
C LEU A 38 -10.06 2.71 10.07
N GLY A 39 -10.81 3.50 10.84
CA GLY A 39 -10.55 3.73 12.24
C GLY A 39 -11.19 2.68 13.16
N LEU A 40 -10.87 2.78 14.44
CA LEU A 40 -11.30 1.90 15.52
C LEU A 40 -12.10 2.64 16.60
N LYS A 41 -12.62 3.84 16.31
CA LYS A 41 -13.50 4.53 17.25
C LYS A 41 -14.68 3.64 17.63
N ASP A 42 -14.96 3.59 18.93
CA ASP A 42 -15.98 2.74 19.55
C ASP A 42 -15.83 1.23 19.25
N SER A 43 -14.61 0.79 18.95
CA SER A 43 -14.27 -0.60 18.64
C SER A 43 -13.29 -1.18 19.65
N GLU A 44 -13.24 -2.50 19.73
CA GLU A 44 -12.25 -3.19 20.54
C GLU A 44 -10.85 -2.95 19.99
N ILE A 45 -9.95 -2.53 20.89
CA ILE A 45 -8.54 -2.34 20.57
C ILE A 45 -7.83 -3.67 20.85
N PRO A 46 -7.17 -4.27 19.84
CA PRO A 46 -6.42 -5.49 20.06
C PRO A 46 -5.30 -5.24 21.06
N GLU A 47 -4.93 -6.26 21.83
CA GLU A 47 -3.74 -6.21 22.68
C GLU A 47 -2.47 -6.25 21.83
N VAL A 48 -1.34 -5.89 22.46
CA VAL A 48 -0.02 -6.02 21.83
C VAL A 48 0.19 -7.51 21.50
N PRO A 49 0.45 -7.87 20.24
CA PRO A 49 0.60 -9.27 19.86
C PRO A 49 1.92 -9.84 20.36
N ASP A 50 1.90 -11.10 20.78
CA ASP A 50 3.09 -11.86 21.15
C ASP A 50 3.73 -12.50 19.91
N PHE A 51 5.06 -12.56 19.90
CA PHE A 51 5.85 -13.26 18.90
C PHE A 51 5.87 -14.76 19.14
N GLY A 52 5.69 -15.21 20.39
CA GLY A 52 5.93 -16.60 20.75
C GLY A 52 7.34 -17.02 20.38
N VAL A 53 7.47 -17.92 19.39
CA VAL A 53 8.76 -18.40 18.85
C VAL A 53 9.08 -17.88 17.45
N GLU A 54 8.21 -17.03 16.89
CA GLU A 54 8.29 -16.53 15.52
C GLU A 54 9.00 -15.18 15.45
N ILE A 55 9.50 -14.83 14.26
CA ILE A 55 10.10 -13.50 14.00
C ILE A 55 9.05 -12.43 13.64
N ARG A 56 7.77 -12.80 13.64
CA ARG A 56 6.63 -11.95 13.29
C ARG A 56 5.49 -12.17 14.27
N ALA A 57 4.97 -11.09 14.83
CA ALA A 57 3.76 -11.07 15.66
C ALA A 57 2.60 -10.46 14.87
N HIS A 58 1.47 -11.16 14.82
CA HIS A 58 0.30 -10.77 14.04
C HIS A 58 -0.85 -10.39 14.96
N TYR A 59 -1.58 -9.32 14.61
CA TYR A 59 -2.87 -8.99 15.22
C TYR A 59 -3.93 -8.75 14.15
N ARG A 60 -5.18 -9.02 14.53
CA ARG A 60 -6.35 -8.75 13.70
C ARG A 60 -7.43 -8.06 14.52
N THR A 61 -8.07 -7.06 13.93
CA THR A 61 -9.22 -6.37 14.49
C THR A 61 -10.18 -5.95 13.37
N LYS A 62 -11.28 -5.31 13.73
CA LYS A 62 -12.30 -4.77 12.84
C LYS A 62 -13.00 -3.60 13.53
N ASN A 63 -13.49 -2.66 12.74
CA ASN A 63 -14.38 -1.65 13.28
C ASN A 63 -15.75 -2.28 13.66
N SER A 64 -16.29 -1.94 14.82
CA SER A 64 -17.56 -2.48 15.34
C SER A 64 -18.78 -2.10 14.46
N LYS A 65 -18.72 -0.93 13.80
CA LYS A 65 -19.77 -0.37 12.95
C LYS A 65 -19.60 -0.68 11.46
N THR A 66 -18.44 -1.20 11.03
CA THR A 66 -18.18 -1.53 9.62
C THR A 66 -18.04 -3.02 9.41
N LYS A 67 -18.99 -3.59 8.66
CA LYS A 67 -18.84 -4.95 8.11
C LYS A 67 -18.01 -4.91 6.84
N GLY A 68 -17.40 -6.03 6.48
CA GLY A 68 -16.69 -6.15 5.20
C GLY A 68 -15.34 -5.45 5.11
N VAL A 69 -14.80 -4.93 6.22
CA VAL A 69 -13.42 -4.49 6.33
C VAL A 69 -12.77 -5.24 7.50
N SER A 70 -11.66 -5.93 7.22
CA SER A 70 -10.80 -6.48 8.27
C SER A 70 -9.49 -5.71 8.32
N ILE A 71 -9.02 -5.45 9.53
CA ILE A 71 -7.79 -4.72 9.80
C ILE A 71 -6.81 -5.73 10.39
N SER A 72 -5.59 -5.75 9.88
CA SER A 72 -4.53 -6.59 10.43
C SER A 72 -3.21 -5.88 10.38
N GLY A 73 -2.34 -6.15 11.32
CA GLY A 73 -0.96 -5.68 11.26
C GLY A 73 0.01 -6.76 11.68
N ASP A 74 1.22 -6.62 11.17
CA ASP A 74 2.35 -7.45 11.54
C ASP A 74 3.43 -6.56 12.14
N TYR A 75 3.97 -6.99 13.28
CA TYR A 75 5.23 -6.49 13.78
C TYR A 75 6.31 -7.52 13.56
N ILE A 76 7.50 -7.03 13.24
CA ILE A 76 8.66 -7.87 13.08
C ILE A 76 9.52 -7.79 14.34
N TRP A 77 10.20 -8.89 14.67
CA TRP A 77 11.12 -8.94 15.79
C TRP A 77 12.17 -7.81 15.69
N ARG A 78 12.60 -7.29 16.84
CA ARG A 78 13.52 -6.15 16.94
C ARG A 78 14.87 -6.63 17.46
N ASP A 79 15.72 -7.12 16.57
CA ASP A 79 17.11 -7.45 16.89
C ASP A 79 18.09 -6.84 15.89
N GLU A 80 19.40 -7.02 16.13
CA GLU A 80 20.45 -6.55 15.23
C GLU A 80 20.38 -7.18 13.83
N SER A 81 19.79 -8.38 13.68
CA SER A 81 19.58 -9.04 12.39
C SER A 81 18.38 -8.49 11.60
N SER A 82 17.55 -7.67 12.24
CA SER A 82 16.28 -7.15 11.71
C SER A 82 16.43 -5.90 10.85
N GLU A 83 17.64 -5.34 10.75
CA GLU A 83 17.90 -4.08 10.05
C GLU A 83 17.90 -4.17 8.52
N LYS A 84 17.96 -5.36 7.93
CA LYS A 84 17.88 -5.54 6.48
C LYS A 84 16.45 -5.84 6.04
N GLU A 85 15.81 -4.85 5.41
CA GLU A 85 14.60 -5.03 4.57
C GLU A 85 13.38 -5.66 5.26
N ARG A 86 13.24 -5.43 6.57
CA ARG A 86 12.05 -5.87 7.30
C ARG A 86 11.11 -4.70 7.59
N TRP A 87 9.81 -4.99 7.55
CA TRP A 87 8.75 -3.99 7.55
C TRP A 87 7.65 -4.38 8.53
N ASP A 88 7.27 -3.45 9.42
CA ASP A 88 5.96 -3.53 10.03
C ASP A 88 4.89 -3.31 8.98
N SER A 89 3.75 -3.96 9.12
CA SER A 89 2.64 -3.84 8.19
C SER A 89 1.36 -3.39 8.90
N LEU A 90 0.54 -2.63 8.17
CA LEU A 90 -0.88 -2.43 8.48
C LEU A 90 -1.66 -2.61 7.19
N LYS A 91 -2.65 -3.49 7.23
CA LYS A 91 -3.43 -3.92 6.09
C LYS A 91 -4.92 -3.79 6.38
N TYR A 92 -5.65 -3.29 5.39
CA TYR A 92 -7.10 -3.33 5.34
C TYR A 92 -7.52 -4.21 4.19
N ASP A 93 -8.30 -5.25 4.47
CA ASP A 93 -8.85 -6.14 3.46
C ASP A 93 -10.35 -5.88 3.30
N PHE A 94 -10.75 -5.63 2.05
CA PHE A 94 -12.11 -5.26 1.70
C PHE A 94 -12.87 -6.47 1.13
N LYS A 95 -14.01 -6.79 1.75
CA LYS A 95 -14.94 -7.78 1.22
C LYS A 95 -15.72 -7.16 0.07
N ILE A 96 -15.39 -7.56 -1.15
CA ILE A 96 -15.96 -7.02 -2.41
C ILE A 96 -17.49 -7.14 -2.46
N THR A 97 -18.06 -8.17 -1.82
CA THR A 97 -19.52 -8.38 -1.77
C THR A 97 -20.22 -7.36 -0.86
N TYR A 98 -19.49 -6.62 -0.03
CA TYR A 98 -20.05 -5.59 0.82
C TYR A 98 -20.05 -4.24 0.10
N LYS A 99 -21.19 -3.90 -0.52
CA LYS A 99 -21.36 -2.73 -1.39
C LYS A 99 -21.55 -1.39 -0.68
N LEU A 100 -21.63 -1.39 0.66
CA LEU A 100 -21.86 -0.17 1.45
C LEU A 100 -20.57 0.61 1.78
N ILE A 101 -19.43 0.15 1.27
CA ILE A 101 -18.14 0.82 1.47
C ILE A 101 -18.06 1.98 0.49
N ASP A 102 -18.01 3.19 1.03
CA ASP A 102 -17.68 4.38 0.24
C ASP A 102 -16.17 4.43 -0.02
N TYR A 103 -15.75 3.79 -1.11
CA TYR A 103 -14.35 3.77 -1.52
C TYR A 103 -13.81 5.17 -1.83
N LYS A 104 -14.67 6.07 -2.32
CA LYS A 104 -14.23 7.42 -2.64
C LYS A 104 -13.90 8.17 -1.35
N LYS A 105 -14.79 8.14 -0.35
CA LYS A 105 -14.48 8.69 0.97
C LYS A 105 -13.22 8.08 1.58
N ILE A 106 -13.02 6.77 1.44
CA ILE A 106 -11.80 6.09 1.92
C ILE A 106 -10.54 6.69 1.31
N ILE A 107 -10.52 6.84 -0.02
CA ILE A 107 -9.37 7.32 -0.77
C ILE A 107 -9.10 8.79 -0.46
N TYR A 108 -10.12 9.65 -0.53
CA TYR A 108 -9.91 11.10 -0.42
C TYR A 108 -9.79 11.59 1.04
N ASP A 109 -10.50 10.96 1.99
CA ASP A 109 -10.62 11.50 3.35
C ASP A 109 -9.99 10.62 4.44
N ASP A 110 -10.17 9.30 4.39
CA ASP A 110 -9.82 8.43 5.52
C ASP A 110 -8.38 7.94 5.45
N LEU A 111 -7.92 7.50 4.28
CA LEU A 111 -6.59 6.93 4.10
C LEU A 111 -5.46 7.93 4.44
N PRO A 112 -5.50 9.22 4.06
CA PRO A 112 -4.49 10.19 4.49
C PRO A 112 -4.36 10.30 6.02
N LYS A 113 -5.47 10.17 6.76
CA LYS A 113 -5.45 10.21 8.24
C LYS A 113 -4.77 8.97 8.82
N VAL A 114 -5.06 7.80 8.26
CA VAL A 114 -4.41 6.54 8.67
C VAL A 114 -2.93 6.56 8.34
N ILE A 115 -2.53 7.11 7.19
CA ILE A 115 -1.13 7.31 6.82
C ILE A 115 -0.42 8.15 7.89
N ASN A 116 -1.03 9.23 8.39
CA ASN A 116 -0.44 10.05 9.44
C ASN A 116 -0.31 9.30 10.78
N VAL A 117 -1.24 8.41 11.11
CA VAL A 117 -1.17 7.56 12.32
C VAL A 117 -0.07 6.51 12.20
N PHE A 118 -0.07 5.77 11.10
CA PHE A 118 0.84 4.63 10.91
C PHE A 118 2.24 5.08 10.51
N ASP A 119 2.40 6.22 9.85
CA ASP A 119 3.69 6.74 9.40
C ASP A 119 4.46 5.74 8.51
N PRO A 120 3.86 5.28 7.38
CA PRO A 120 4.49 4.29 6.52
C PRO A 120 5.69 4.85 5.75
N TYR A 121 6.56 3.93 5.32
CA TYR A 121 7.51 4.14 4.24
C TYR A 121 6.78 4.27 2.91
N VAL A 122 5.88 3.32 2.61
CA VAL A 122 5.05 3.30 1.41
C VAL A 122 3.65 2.80 1.76
N ALA A 123 2.63 3.29 1.06
CA ALA A 123 1.29 2.73 1.11
C ALA A 123 0.73 2.55 -0.31
N ASP A 124 -0.13 1.56 -0.50
CA ASP A 124 -0.81 1.37 -1.77
C ASP A 124 -2.23 0.80 -1.61
N LEU A 125 -3.11 1.15 -2.56
CA LEU A 125 -4.39 0.46 -2.75
C LEU A 125 -4.19 -0.69 -3.72
N TYR A 126 -3.84 -1.85 -3.20
CA TYR A 126 -3.61 -3.05 -3.97
C TYR A 126 -4.88 -3.56 -4.66
N VAL A 127 -4.73 -3.93 -5.93
CA VAL A 127 -5.70 -4.70 -6.71
C VAL A 127 -5.02 -5.95 -7.24
N ALA A 128 -5.74 -7.07 -7.29
CA ALA A 128 -5.21 -8.37 -7.75
C ALA A 128 -4.88 -8.47 -9.25
N TYR A 129 -4.44 -7.37 -9.88
CA TYR A 129 -4.02 -7.29 -11.28
C TYR A 129 -2.50 -7.16 -11.45
N ASN A 130 -1.76 -6.79 -10.39
CA ASN A 130 -0.33 -6.52 -10.47
C ASN A 130 0.45 -7.68 -11.12
N GLY A 131 0.22 -8.91 -10.66
CA GLY A 131 0.98 -10.04 -11.21
C GLY A 131 0.60 -10.42 -12.64
N ALA A 132 -0.66 -10.20 -13.05
CA ALA A 132 -1.03 -10.36 -14.46
C ALA A 132 -0.33 -9.30 -15.33
N TYR A 133 -0.28 -8.04 -14.87
CA TYR A 133 0.44 -6.96 -15.53
C TYR A 133 1.96 -7.23 -15.64
N GLU A 134 2.58 -7.66 -14.55
CA GLU A 134 4.00 -8.03 -14.49
C GLU A 134 4.33 -9.23 -15.38
N GLU A 135 3.41 -10.19 -15.51
CA GLU A 135 3.58 -11.34 -16.41
C GLU A 135 3.31 -10.99 -17.88
N GLY A 136 2.71 -9.83 -18.18
CA GLY A 136 2.30 -9.47 -19.54
C GLY A 136 1.11 -10.28 -20.03
N ARG A 137 0.23 -10.65 -19.10
CA ARG A 137 -0.91 -11.55 -19.28
C ARG A 137 -2.18 -10.93 -18.73
N THR A 138 -3.33 -11.46 -19.11
CA THR A 138 -4.59 -11.09 -18.47
C THR A 138 -4.77 -11.85 -17.14
N PRO A 139 -5.66 -11.39 -16.24
CA PRO A 139 -5.96 -12.13 -15.00
C PRO A 139 -6.37 -13.59 -15.24
N GLU A 140 -7.06 -13.87 -16.35
CA GLU A 140 -7.53 -15.20 -16.74
C GLU A 140 -6.41 -16.11 -17.24
N THR A 141 -5.32 -15.52 -17.77
CA THR A 141 -4.22 -16.24 -18.41
C THR A 141 -2.93 -16.24 -17.58
N ARG A 142 -2.94 -15.58 -16.41
CA ARG A 142 -1.82 -15.51 -15.47
C ARG A 142 -1.35 -16.91 -15.03
N THR A 143 -0.04 -17.12 -14.97
CA THR A 143 0.60 -18.40 -14.63
C THR A 143 1.28 -18.42 -13.27
N TYR A 144 1.45 -17.26 -12.60
CA TYR A 144 2.13 -17.14 -11.30
C TYR A 144 3.61 -17.56 -11.33
N GLY A 145 4.25 -17.56 -12.51
CA GLY A 145 5.64 -17.99 -12.65
C GLY A 145 6.39 -17.19 -13.71
N GLU A 146 6.09 -17.47 -14.97
CA GLU A 146 6.84 -16.92 -16.12
C GLU A 146 6.18 -15.65 -16.67
N SER A 147 6.98 -14.58 -16.72
CA SER A 147 6.60 -13.36 -17.40
C SER A 147 6.97 -13.41 -18.88
N ILE A 148 6.06 -12.94 -19.73
CA ILE A 148 6.30 -12.61 -21.14
C ILE A 148 6.36 -11.10 -21.37
N ASN A 149 6.28 -10.29 -20.30
CA ASN A 149 6.37 -8.84 -20.40
C ASN A 149 7.83 -8.43 -20.65
N PRO A 150 8.16 -7.89 -21.84
CA PRO A 150 9.56 -7.60 -22.18
C PRO A 150 10.19 -6.55 -21.27
N GLU A 151 9.43 -5.56 -20.78
CA GLU A 151 9.98 -4.54 -19.88
C GLU A 151 10.26 -5.10 -18.48
N PHE A 152 9.39 -5.98 -17.99
CA PHE A 152 9.62 -6.68 -16.73
C PHE A 152 10.83 -7.62 -16.81
N LEU A 153 10.97 -8.36 -17.92
CA LEU A 153 12.11 -9.25 -18.15
C LEU A 153 13.44 -8.48 -18.25
N LYS A 154 13.48 -7.32 -18.93
CA LYS A 154 14.66 -6.45 -18.97
C LYS A 154 15.13 -5.99 -17.59
N LEU A 155 14.20 -5.79 -16.64
CA LEU A 155 14.56 -5.45 -15.26
C LEU A 155 15.13 -6.65 -14.50
N LYS A 156 14.57 -7.85 -14.72
CA LYS A 156 15.10 -9.09 -14.15
C LYS A 156 16.51 -9.40 -14.64
N GLU A 157 16.79 -9.19 -15.93
CA GLU A 157 18.12 -9.38 -16.53
C GLU A 157 19.19 -8.46 -15.92
N LYS A 158 18.79 -7.30 -15.38
CA LYS A 158 19.67 -6.34 -14.70
C LYS A 158 19.91 -6.69 -13.22
N ASN A 159 19.41 -7.83 -12.74
CA ASN A 159 19.45 -8.23 -11.32
C ASN A 159 18.85 -7.16 -10.37
N CYS A 160 17.83 -6.43 -10.81
CA CYS A 160 17.09 -5.51 -9.94
C CYS A 160 16.00 -6.27 -9.19
N ASN A 161 15.84 -6.01 -7.88
CA ASN A 161 14.65 -6.44 -7.17
C ASN A 161 13.47 -5.52 -7.56
N ILE A 162 12.35 -6.11 -7.96
CA ILE A 162 11.19 -5.38 -8.50
C ILE A 162 10.05 -5.40 -7.49
N GLY A 163 9.57 -4.21 -7.12
CA GLY A 163 8.48 -4.05 -6.17
C GLY A 163 8.54 -2.70 -5.45
N MET A 164 7.45 -2.33 -4.79
CA MET A 164 7.35 -1.05 -4.06
C MET A 164 8.21 -0.98 -2.79
N LEU A 165 8.73 -2.11 -2.30
CA LEU A 165 9.69 -2.18 -1.19
C LEU A 165 11.13 -2.43 -1.67
N GLU A 166 11.28 -2.67 -2.97
CA GLU A 166 12.51 -3.17 -3.59
C GLU A 166 13.30 -2.03 -4.27
N ASP A 167 14.14 -2.34 -5.25
CA ASP A 167 14.99 -1.38 -5.95
C ASP A 167 14.24 -0.59 -7.01
N VAL A 168 13.28 -1.22 -7.69
CA VAL A 168 12.58 -0.65 -8.84
C VAL A 168 11.07 -0.85 -8.72
N LEU A 169 10.32 0.25 -8.87
CA LEU A 169 8.86 0.22 -8.97
C LEU A 169 8.44 -0.02 -10.42
N PHE A 170 7.94 -1.22 -10.72
CA PHE A 170 7.43 -1.56 -12.06
C PHE A 170 5.93 -1.34 -12.21
N THR A 171 5.16 -1.61 -11.17
CA THR A 171 3.69 -1.61 -11.19
C THR A 171 3.15 -0.54 -10.26
N LEU A 172 2.32 0.36 -10.77
CA LEU A 172 1.56 1.32 -10.01
C LEU A 172 0.24 0.71 -9.54
N SER A 173 -0.10 0.97 -8.27
CA SER A 173 -1.43 0.75 -7.72
C SER A 173 -2.31 1.99 -7.95
N PRO A 174 -3.65 1.87 -8.01
CA PRO A 174 -4.58 2.99 -8.20
C PRO A 174 -4.35 4.21 -7.30
N VAL A 175 -3.89 3.94 -6.08
CA VAL A 175 -3.52 4.95 -5.10
C VAL A 175 -2.20 4.54 -4.49
N MET A 176 -1.28 5.50 -4.35
CA MET A 176 0.01 5.27 -3.70
C MET A 176 0.41 6.43 -2.79
N TYR A 177 1.10 6.12 -1.71
CA TYR A 177 1.81 7.05 -0.85
C TYR A 177 3.29 6.70 -0.83
N PHE A 178 4.13 7.72 -0.92
CA PHE A 178 5.57 7.60 -0.74
C PHE A 178 6.02 8.61 0.31
N ASN A 179 6.67 8.14 1.38
CA ASN A 179 7.43 9.05 2.24
C ASN A 179 8.67 9.61 1.49
N GLU A 180 9.38 10.56 2.08
CA GLU A 180 10.58 11.16 1.44
C GLU A 180 11.64 10.12 1.03
N GLU A 181 11.92 9.11 1.86
CA GLU A 181 12.93 8.09 1.57
C GLU A 181 12.52 7.20 0.38
N SER A 182 11.29 6.68 0.39
CA SER A 182 10.75 5.84 -0.69
C SER A 182 10.57 6.61 -1.99
N TYR A 183 10.16 7.89 -1.90
CA TYR A 183 10.06 8.77 -3.05
C TYR A 183 11.41 8.91 -3.73
N ASN A 184 12.45 9.27 -2.99
CA ASN A 184 13.79 9.46 -3.56
C ASN A 184 14.40 8.14 -4.07
N LYS A 185 14.07 7.00 -3.45
CA LYS A 185 14.51 5.68 -3.90
C LYS A 185 13.85 5.29 -5.23
N LEU A 186 12.52 5.37 -5.30
CA LEU A 186 11.73 4.79 -6.40
C LEU A 186 11.44 5.80 -7.51
N ILE A 187 11.19 7.07 -7.17
CA ILE A 187 10.77 8.13 -8.07
C ILE A 187 11.91 9.13 -8.26
N LYS A 188 12.67 8.95 -9.34
CA LYS A 188 13.87 9.76 -9.65
C LYS A 188 13.56 11.12 -10.29
N VAL A 189 12.34 11.62 -10.11
CA VAL A 189 11.86 12.90 -10.66
C VAL A 189 11.73 13.89 -9.50
N PRO A 190 12.25 15.11 -9.59
CA PRO A 190 12.04 16.13 -8.56
C PRO A 190 10.56 16.36 -8.30
N LYS A 191 10.18 16.56 -7.03
CA LYS A 191 8.78 16.63 -6.60
C LYS A 191 8.01 17.73 -7.32
N GLU A 192 8.59 18.92 -7.47
CA GLU A 192 8.00 20.06 -8.16
C GLU A 192 7.67 19.70 -9.62
N LYS A 193 8.62 19.06 -10.31
CA LYS A 193 8.45 18.60 -11.69
C LYS A 193 7.42 17.49 -11.80
N LEU A 194 7.33 16.60 -10.80
CA LEU A 194 6.30 15.57 -10.77
C LEU A 194 4.91 16.19 -10.63
N LEU A 195 4.73 17.17 -9.73
CA LEU A 195 3.46 17.88 -9.55
C LEU A 195 3.01 18.54 -10.85
N GLU A 196 3.91 19.20 -11.57
CA GLU A 196 3.62 19.77 -12.90
C GLU A 196 3.18 18.71 -13.91
N ARG A 197 3.90 17.58 -13.96
CA ARG A 197 3.60 16.47 -14.89
C ARG A 197 2.25 15.81 -14.62
N LEU A 198 1.83 15.74 -13.35
CA LEU A 198 0.59 15.12 -12.92
C LEU A 198 -0.62 16.07 -12.94
N LYS A 199 -0.40 17.38 -13.00
CA LYS A 199 -1.45 18.40 -13.02
C LYS A 199 -2.46 18.16 -14.14
N GLY A 200 -3.74 18.04 -13.77
CA GLY A 200 -4.84 17.77 -14.71
C GLY A 200 -4.87 16.35 -15.28
N LYS A 201 -3.98 15.46 -14.84
CA LYS A 201 -3.92 14.04 -15.27
C LYS A 201 -4.25 13.09 -14.14
N ALA A 202 -3.54 13.22 -13.00
CA ALA A 202 -3.91 12.49 -11.79
C ALA A 202 -5.24 13.01 -11.25
N LYS A 203 -5.99 12.17 -10.54
CA LYS A 203 -7.24 12.59 -9.88
C LYS A 203 -6.94 13.62 -8.81
N GLU A 204 -5.92 13.35 -8.01
CA GLU A 204 -5.45 14.25 -6.98
C GLU A 204 -4.00 13.90 -6.58
N VAL A 205 -3.29 14.92 -6.12
CA VAL A 205 -1.97 14.77 -5.51
C VAL A 205 -1.97 15.62 -4.24
N LEU A 206 -1.76 14.98 -3.09
CA LEU A 206 -1.67 15.63 -1.79
C LEU A 206 -0.23 15.58 -1.28
N LEU A 207 0.29 16.73 -0.87
CA LEU A 207 1.52 16.81 -0.10
C LEU A 207 1.16 16.64 1.37
N LEU A 208 1.48 15.49 1.93
CA LEU A 208 1.34 15.21 3.35
C LEU A 208 2.64 15.63 4.06
N GLU A 209 2.58 15.78 5.38
CA GLU A 209 3.72 16.26 6.19
C GLU A 209 5.03 15.49 5.92
N LYS A 210 4.91 14.19 5.65
CA LYS A 210 6.05 13.27 5.53
C LYS A 210 6.23 12.65 4.15
N GLY A 211 5.45 13.09 3.15
CA GLY A 211 5.50 12.45 1.84
C GLY A 211 4.43 12.94 0.87
N ILE A 212 4.29 12.21 -0.22
CA ILE A 212 3.36 12.51 -1.31
C ILE A 212 2.34 11.37 -1.45
N TYR A 213 1.09 11.75 -1.55
CA TYR A 213 -0.04 10.87 -1.77
C TYR A 213 -0.65 11.15 -3.15
N ILE A 214 -0.78 10.12 -3.97
CA ILE A 214 -1.19 10.24 -5.37
C ILE A 214 -2.37 9.31 -5.64
N ILE A 215 -3.43 9.88 -6.19
CA ILE A 215 -4.61 9.16 -6.66
C ILE A 215 -4.57 9.13 -8.19
N PHE A 216 -4.20 7.98 -8.76
CA PHE A 216 -4.23 7.75 -10.20
C PHE A 216 -5.62 7.32 -10.67
N ASN A 217 -6.31 6.52 -9.86
CA ASN A 217 -7.64 6.01 -10.15
C ASN A 217 -8.42 5.78 -8.84
N ASP A 218 -9.68 6.21 -8.81
CA ASP A 218 -10.58 6.12 -7.64
C ASP A 218 -11.78 5.18 -7.85
N LYS A 219 -11.78 4.37 -8.92
CA LYS A 219 -12.88 3.45 -9.22
C LYS A 219 -12.90 2.25 -8.27
N ALA A 220 -14.05 2.06 -7.64
CA ALA A 220 -14.37 0.91 -6.79
C ALA A 220 -14.37 -0.43 -7.54
N ASP A 221 -14.40 -0.42 -8.87
CA ASP A 221 -14.58 -1.58 -9.73
C ASP A 221 -13.65 -1.64 -10.94
N ILE A 222 -12.52 -0.89 -10.90
CA ILE A 222 -11.49 -0.82 -11.97
C ILE A 222 -11.31 -2.16 -12.71
N THR A 223 -11.32 -2.11 -14.04
CA THR A 223 -11.05 -3.27 -14.89
C THR A 223 -9.55 -3.49 -15.06
N TYR A 224 -9.17 -4.64 -15.63
CA TYR A 224 -7.77 -4.90 -15.93
C TYR A 224 -7.24 -3.95 -17.02
N GLU A 225 -8.07 -3.66 -18.03
CA GLU A 225 -7.74 -2.73 -19.12
C GLU A 225 -7.50 -1.32 -18.59
N GLU A 226 -8.37 -0.84 -17.70
CA GLU A 226 -8.19 0.46 -17.04
C GLU A 226 -6.94 0.50 -16.15
N PHE A 227 -6.61 -0.62 -15.49
CA PHE A 227 -5.39 -0.74 -14.69
C PHE A 227 -4.12 -0.69 -15.56
N VAL A 228 -4.14 -1.34 -16.73
CA VAL A 228 -3.07 -1.30 -17.73
C VAL A 228 -2.92 0.12 -18.30
N GLU A 229 -4.03 0.74 -18.70
CA GLU A 229 -4.04 2.11 -19.24
C GLU A 229 -3.49 3.12 -18.22
N MET A 230 -3.91 3.00 -16.95
CA MET A 230 -3.38 3.80 -15.85
C MET A 230 -1.86 3.65 -15.75
N ASN A 231 -1.34 2.43 -15.70
CA ASN A 231 0.09 2.18 -15.61
C ASN A 231 0.85 2.78 -16.80
N ASN A 232 0.38 2.55 -18.02
CA ASN A 232 1.00 3.06 -19.24
C ASN A 232 1.00 4.60 -19.30
N THR A 233 -0.04 5.23 -18.75
CA THR A 233 -0.17 6.69 -18.71
C THR A 233 0.75 7.31 -17.68
N PHE A 234 0.80 6.77 -16.46
CA PHE A 234 1.46 7.44 -15.33
C PHE A 234 2.93 7.04 -15.14
N LYS A 235 3.34 5.81 -15.45
CA LYS A 235 4.74 5.38 -15.29
C LYS A 235 5.74 6.35 -15.97
N PRO A 236 5.54 6.77 -17.24
CA PRO A 236 6.46 7.72 -17.88
C PRO A 236 6.51 9.09 -17.18
N LEU A 237 5.40 9.55 -16.61
CA LEU A 237 5.33 10.82 -15.87
C LEU A 237 6.16 10.77 -14.58
N LEU A 238 6.17 9.61 -13.93
CA LEU A 238 6.98 9.31 -12.75
C LEU A 238 8.45 8.99 -13.09
N GLY A 239 8.81 8.92 -14.38
CA GLY A 239 10.15 8.53 -14.82
C GLY A 239 10.43 7.04 -14.60
N LEU A 240 9.39 6.22 -14.59
CA LEU A 240 9.46 4.76 -14.52
C LEU A 240 9.39 4.21 -15.95
N ASN A 241 10.33 3.35 -16.30
CA ASN A 241 10.33 2.58 -17.55
C ASN A 241 10.01 1.12 -17.21
#